data_AF-W8Z0U6-F1
#
_entry.id   AF-W8Z0U6-F1
#
_cell.length_a   1.000
_cell.length_b   1.000
_cell.length_c   1.000
_cell.angle_alpha   90.00
_cell.angle_beta   90.00
_cell.angle_gamma   90.00
#
_symmetry.space_group_name_H-M   'P 1'
#
loop_
_entity.id
_entity.type
_entity.pdbx_description
1 polymer ?
#
loop_
_entity_poly.entity_id
_entity_poly.type
_entity_poly.pdbx_seq_one_letter_code
_entity_poly.pdbx_strand_id
1 'polypeptide(L)'
;FSTGAWRREDMAGMEREAYLRSVQLLRESVPSFAEYPFSLPVIREMDRLALHPKVTYIVGENGMGKSTMLEGIAVAWGFNPEGGSLNFTFSTYASHSELHRHLRLARGIRKPRDGFFFRAESYYNLASSIEELDREGGGPSIIDSYGGRSLHEQSHGESFFATFMNRFGGGGLYVMDEPEAALSPTRQLSMLARIHELVRQGSQFIISTDSDGLSGRRHLSARRERHRGGRAGGDGAFPGDEAVPEQPESDAGGAVLGGIVRILVLPNQRSRRRGQRE
;
A
#
# COMPACT_ATOMS: atom_id res chain seq x y z
N PHE A 1 3.27 9.90 -21.67
CA PHE A 1 2.66 10.47 -20.46
C PHE A 1 3.63 11.48 -19.88
N SER A 2 3.27 12.75 -19.84
CA SER A 2 4.14 13.84 -19.38
C SER A 2 4.59 13.63 -17.94
N THR A 3 5.89 13.52 -17.71
CA THR A 3 6.53 13.60 -16.40
C THR A 3 6.67 15.07 -16.02
N GLY A 4 5.56 15.70 -15.64
CA GLY A 4 5.59 17.03 -15.03
C GLY A 4 5.99 16.92 -13.57
N ALA A 5 7.10 17.55 -13.19
CA ALA A 5 7.45 17.75 -11.78
C ALA A 5 6.47 18.77 -11.16
N TRP A 6 5.78 18.38 -10.09
CA TRP A 6 4.78 19.22 -9.41
C TRP A 6 5.44 20.27 -8.53
N ARG A 7 4.85 21.48 -8.43
CA ARG A 7 5.31 22.53 -7.51
C ARG A 7 4.91 22.17 -6.06
N ARG A 8 5.71 22.60 -5.08
CA ARG A 8 5.45 22.32 -3.63
C ARG A 8 4.07 22.80 -3.15
N GLU A 9 3.50 23.81 -3.80
CA GLU A 9 2.20 24.39 -3.45
C GLU A 9 1.03 23.47 -3.85
N ASP A 10 1.14 22.73 -4.97
CA ASP A 10 0.14 21.75 -5.41
C ASP A 10 0.06 20.55 -4.44
N MET A 11 1.21 20.16 -3.89
CA MET A 11 1.32 19.11 -2.86
C MET A 11 0.63 19.51 -1.55
N ALA A 12 0.77 20.76 -1.11
CA ALA A 12 0.19 21.24 0.14
C ALA A 12 -1.36 21.31 0.12
N GLY A 13 -1.95 21.61 -1.04
CA GLY A 13 -3.41 21.55 -1.24
C GLY A 13 -3.92 20.10 -1.26
N MET A 14 -3.21 19.21 -1.94
CA MET A 14 -3.55 17.78 -2.03
C MET A 14 -3.37 17.04 -0.69
N GLU A 15 -2.39 17.42 0.14
CA GLU A 15 -2.22 16.85 1.50
C GLU A 15 -3.40 17.12 2.43
N ARG A 16 -4.16 18.20 2.20
CA ARG A 16 -5.39 18.49 2.99
C ARG A 16 -6.55 17.55 2.64
N GLU A 17 -6.49 16.90 1.48
CA GLU A 17 -7.53 16.00 1.00
C GLU A 17 -7.41 14.58 1.55
N ALA A 18 -6.21 14.18 2.00
CA ALA A 18 -5.89 12.85 2.49
C ALA A 18 -6.64 12.53 3.79
N TYR A 19 -7.18 11.31 3.95
CA TYR A 19 -7.73 10.85 5.23
C TYR A 19 -6.62 10.52 6.22
N LEU A 20 -5.59 9.81 5.77
CA LEU A 20 -4.36 9.56 6.50
C LEU A 20 -3.19 10.22 5.74
N ARG A 21 -2.54 11.20 6.39
CA ARG A 21 -1.46 12.01 5.81
C ARG A 21 -0.09 11.41 6.03
N SER A 22 0.17 10.94 7.25
CA SER A 22 1.43 10.27 7.57
C SER A 22 1.28 9.32 8.75
N VAL A 23 2.21 8.38 8.82
CA VAL A 23 2.40 7.45 9.93
C VAL A 23 3.78 7.74 10.50
N GLN A 24 3.90 7.82 11.82
CA GLN A 24 5.19 7.98 12.49
C GLN A 24 5.38 6.87 13.52
N LEU A 25 6.55 6.25 13.54
CA LEU A 25 6.94 5.35 14.61
C LEU A 25 7.43 6.20 15.80
N LEU A 26 6.79 6.03 16.95
CA LEU A 26 7.22 6.63 18.22
C LEU A 26 8.37 5.80 18.79
N ARG A 27 9.57 5.98 18.22
CA ARG A 27 10.75 5.17 18.52
C ARG A 27 11.11 5.19 20.01
N GLU A 28 10.84 6.28 20.70
CA GLU A 28 11.02 6.45 22.14
C GLU A 28 10.13 5.54 22.98
N SER A 29 9.00 5.09 22.42
CA SER A 29 8.08 4.17 23.10
C SER A 29 8.36 2.70 22.79
N VAL A 30 9.25 2.41 21.85
CA VAL A 30 9.55 1.03 21.41
C VAL A 30 10.38 0.32 22.48
N PRO A 31 9.94 -0.85 22.98
CA PRO A 31 10.65 -1.56 24.05
C PRO A 31 12.00 -2.11 23.61
N SER A 32 12.09 -2.66 22.40
CA SER A 32 13.31 -3.23 21.85
C SER A 32 13.22 -3.35 20.33
N PHE A 33 14.27 -2.93 19.60
CA PHE A 33 14.40 -3.17 18.16
C PHE A 33 15.01 -4.54 17.83
N ALA A 34 15.31 -5.38 18.83
CA ALA A 34 15.78 -6.75 18.64
C ALA A 34 14.63 -7.77 18.59
N GLU A 35 13.43 -7.38 19.00
CA GLU A 35 12.27 -8.27 19.12
C GLU A 35 11.21 -7.98 18.06
N TYR A 36 10.44 -8.99 17.68
CA TYR A 36 9.28 -8.82 16.81
C TYR A 36 8.23 -7.95 17.54
N PRO A 37 7.54 -7.01 16.86
CA PRO A 37 7.60 -6.69 15.43
C PRO A 37 8.69 -5.68 15.03
N PHE A 38 9.41 -5.08 15.97
CA PHE A 38 10.31 -3.94 15.72
C PHE A 38 11.64 -4.33 15.09
N SER A 39 12.02 -5.61 15.18
CA SER A 39 13.21 -6.17 14.52
C SER A 39 13.04 -6.25 12.99
N LEU A 40 11.81 -6.22 12.50
CA LEU A 40 11.50 -6.24 11.06
C LEU A 40 12.20 -5.08 10.34
N PRO A 41 12.82 -5.32 9.19
CA PRO A 41 13.58 -4.29 8.46
C PRO A 41 12.78 -3.01 8.21
N VAL A 42 11.53 -3.13 7.73
CA VAL A 42 10.70 -1.96 7.44
C VAL A 42 10.41 -1.11 8.67
N ILE A 43 10.17 -1.74 9.82
CA ILE A 43 9.80 -1.05 11.06
C ILE A 43 11.02 -0.37 11.67
N ARG A 44 12.16 -1.06 11.67
CA ARG A 44 13.42 -0.55 12.21
C ARG A 44 13.92 0.68 11.45
N GLU A 45 13.71 0.74 10.15
CA GLU A 45 14.14 1.87 9.31
C GLU A 45 13.08 2.97 9.20
N MET A 46 11.83 2.69 9.57
CA MET A 46 10.76 3.69 9.55
C MET A 46 10.92 4.71 10.69
N ASP A 47 10.94 5.99 10.34
CA ASP A 47 10.68 7.10 11.26
C ASP A 47 9.31 7.69 10.94
N ARG A 48 9.20 8.40 9.81
CA ARG A 48 7.95 8.96 9.32
C ARG A 48 7.67 8.56 7.88
N LEU A 49 6.48 8.02 7.64
CA LEU A 49 5.97 7.63 6.34
C LEU A 49 4.90 8.61 5.88
N ALA A 50 5.21 9.45 4.90
CA ALA A 50 4.22 10.33 4.26
C ALA A 50 3.42 9.55 3.21
N LEU A 51 2.09 9.64 3.31
CA LEU A 51 1.15 8.91 2.46
C LEU A 51 0.53 9.85 1.43
N HIS A 52 0.29 9.32 0.23
CA HIS A 52 -0.36 10.06 -0.84
C HIS A 52 -1.86 10.20 -0.57
N PRO A 53 -2.49 11.34 -0.86
CA PRO A 53 -3.93 11.56 -0.65
C PRO A 53 -4.84 10.64 -1.47
N LYS A 54 -4.30 10.05 -2.54
CA LYS A 54 -4.99 9.12 -3.44
C LYS A 54 -4.50 7.68 -3.24
N VAL A 55 -3.40 7.29 -3.88
CA VAL A 55 -2.89 5.91 -3.77
C VAL A 55 -1.44 5.89 -3.30
N THR A 56 -1.15 5.09 -2.29
CA THR A 56 0.21 4.76 -1.86
C THR A 56 0.45 3.27 -2.05
N TYR A 57 1.46 2.91 -2.85
CA TYR A 57 1.97 1.55 -2.92
C TYR A 57 3.22 1.41 -2.05
N ILE A 58 3.27 0.33 -1.29
CA ILE A 58 4.41 -0.09 -0.47
C ILE A 58 4.97 -1.35 -1.12
N VAL A 59 6.17 -1.24 -1.68
CA VAL A 59 6.80 -2.30 -2.47
C VAL A 59 8.08 -2.75 -1.79
N GLY A 60 8.27 -4.05 -1.66
CA GLY A 60 9.50 -4.61 -1.10
C GLY A 60 9.49 -6.12 -1.08
N GLU A 61 10.63 -6.72 -0.76
CA GLU A 61 10.81 -8.17 -0.77
C GLU A 61 9.90 -8.88 0.26
N ASN A 62 9.62 -10.15 -0.01
CA ASN A 62 8.90 -11.00 0.94
C ASN A 62 9.68 -11.15 2.25
N GLY A 63 8.95 -11.14 3.37
CA GLY A 63 9.54 -11.25 4.70
C GLY A 63 10.11 -9.95 5.28
N MET A 64 10.04 -8.81 4.58
CA MET A 64 10.56 -7.55 5.12
C MET A 64 9.68 -6.87 6.18
N GLY A 65 8.47 -7.40 6.40
CA GLY A 65 7.48 -6.88 7.36
C GLY A 65 6.41 -5.96 6.77
N LYS A 66 6.17 -5.95 5.45
CA LYS A 66 5.14 -5.10 4.79
C LYS A 66 3.76 -5.32 5.41
N SER A 67 3.33 -6.58 5.49
CA SER A 67 2.06 -7.00 6.08
C SER A 67 1.92 -6.55 7.53
N THR A 68 2.96 -6.76 8.35
CA THR A 68 2.97 -6.30 9.75
C THR A 68 2.87 -4.78 9.86
N MET A 69 3.52 -4.04 8.96
CA MET A 69 3.41 -2.58 8.93
C MET A 69 2.01 -2.12 8.53
N LEU A 70 1.42 -2.70 7.48
CA LEU A 70 0.05 -2.39 7.07
C LEU A 70 -0.96 -2.76 8.15
N GLU A 71 -0.81 -3.92 8.80
CA GLU A 71 -1.61 -4.33 9.95
C GLU A 71 -1.52 -3.28 11.06
N GLY A 72 -0.31 -2.88 11.46
CA GLY A 72 -0.12 -1.85 12.48
C GLY A 72 -0.81 -0.54 12.14
N ILE A 73 -0.73 -0.10 10.87
CA ILE A 73 -1.40 1.12 10.38
C ILE A 73 -2.92 0.95 10.41
N ALA A 74 -3.45 -0.18 9.95
CA ALA A 74 -4.87 -0.47 9.90
C ALA A 74 -5.49 -0.51 11.31
N VAL A 75 -4.83 -1.21 12.23
CA VAL A 75 -5.26 -1.33 13.63
C VAL A 75 -5.16 0.02 14.35
N ALA A 76 -4.08 0.79 14.15
CA ALA A 76 -3.95 2.14 14.70
C ALA A 76 -5.03 3.10 14.13
N TRP A 77 -5.53 2.85 12.93
CA TRP A 77 -6.65 3.59 12.37
C TRP A 77 -7.98 3.24 13.06
N GLY A 78 -8.14 1.97 13.44
CA GLY A 78 -9.31 1.41 14.11
C GLY A 78 -9.96 0.24 13.37
N PHE A 79 -9.32 -0.31 12.33
CA PHE A 79 -9.78 -1.53 11.68
C PHE A 79 -9.54 -2.76 12.56
N ASN A 80 -10.34 -3.81 12.35
CA ASN A 80 -10.07 -5.11 12.93
C ASN A 80 -8.77 -5.69 12.34
N PRO A 81 -7.82 -6.17 13.15
CA PRO A 81 -6.60 -6.81 12.65
C PRO A 81 -6.81 -7.99 11.68
N GLU A 82 -7.95 -8.70 11.81
CA GLU A 82 -8.38 -9.78 10.91
C GLU A 82 -8.95 -9.27 9.58
N GLY A 83 -9.06 -7.94 9.43
CA GLY A 83 -9.64 -7.29 8.26
C GLY A 83 -11.14 -7.04 8.37
N GLY A 84 -11.70 -6.43 7.33
CA GLY A 84 -13.08 -5.97 7.28
C GLY A 84 -13.24 -4.47 7.50
N SER A 85 -14.49 -4.04 7.62
CA SER A 85 -14.85 -2.65 7.91
C SER A 85 -14.74 -2.29 9.40
N LEU A 86 -14.80 -1.00 9.74
CA LEU A 86 -14.74 -0.51 11.13
C LEU A 86 -15.84 -1.06 12.05
N ASN A 87 -16.93 -1.58 11.48
CA ASN A 87 -18.07 -2.08 12.25
C ASN A 87 -17.94 -3.56 12.66
N PHE A 88 -16.87 -4.25 12.25
CA PHE A 88 -16.64 -5.63 12.62
C PHE A 88 -15.76 -5.72 13.85
N THR A 89 -16.34 -6.11 14.99
CA THR A 89 -15.60 -6.38 16.23
C THR A 89 -15.67 -7.87 16.51
N PHE A 90 -14.75 -8.65 15.96
CA PHE A 90 -14.58 -10.06 16.31
C PHE A 90 -13.13 -10.29 16.71
N SER A 91 -12.92 -10.93 17.85
CA SER A 91 -11.61 -11.16 18.45
C SER A 91 -11.23 -12.63 18.31
N THR A 92 -10.54 -12.97 17.22
CA THR A 92 -9.99 -14.32 17.03
C THR A 92 -8.60 -14.40 17.68
N TYR A 93 -8.54 -14.42 19.01
CA TYR A 93 -7.29 -14.54 19.80
C TYR A 93 -6.23 -13.42 19.59
N ALA A 94 -5.51 -13.09 20.67
CA ALA A 94 -4.60 -11.94 20.75
C ALA A 94 -3.21 -12.20 20.11
N SER A 95 -3.15 -12.62 18.84
CA SER A 95 -1.90 -12.88 18.11
C SER A 95 -1.40 -11.70 17.26
N HIS A 96 -2.05 -10.53 17.35
CA HIS A 96 -1.71 -9.37 16.53
C HIS A 96 -0.50 -8.59 17.05
N SER A 97 0.13 -7.87 16.14
CA SER A 97 1.31 -7.06 16.43
C SER A 97 0.98 -5.87 17.35
N GLU A 98 1.75 -5.72 18.42
CA GLU A 98 1.68 -4.56 19.32
C GLU A 98 2.16 -3.26 18.66
N LEU A 99 2.67 -3.32 17.42
CA LEU A 99 3.18 -2.19 16.65
C LEU A 99 2.22 -0.99 16.64
N HIS A 100 0.91 -1.24 16.51
CA HIS A 100 -0.11 -0.18 16.43
C HIS A 100 -0.07 0.79 17.63
N ARG A 101 0.35 0.33 18.82
CA ARG A 101 0.47 1.15 20.04
C ARG A 101 1.60 2.17 19.95
N HIS A 102 2.57 1.90 19.09
CA HIS A 102 3.76 2.72 18.88
C HIS A 102 3.67 3.55 17.60
N LEU A 103 2.52 3.58 16.93
CA LEU A 103 2.30 4.39 15.73
C LEU A 103 1.48 5.64 16.05
N ARG A 104 1.98 6.79 15.60
CA ARG A 104 1.24 8.04 15.59
C ARG A 104 0.71 8.31 14.18
N LEU A 105 -0.61 8.37 14.06
CA LEU A 105 -1.29 8.66 12.80
C LEU A 105 -1.61 10.15 12.68
N ALA A 106 -1.09 10.80 11.63
CA ALA A 106 -1.50 12.14 11.25
C ALA A 106 -2.74 12.06 10.35
N ARG A 107 -3.92 12.21 10.94
CA ARG A 107 -5.20 12.19 10.21
C ARG A 107 -5.45 13.53 9.50
N GLY A 108 -6.20 13.50 8.41
CA GLY A 108 -6.73 14.69 7.74
C GLY A 108 -7.95 15.27 8.46
N ILE A 109 -8.48 16.37 7.93
CA ILE A 109 -9.64 17.06 8.50
C ILE A 109 -10.94 16.29 8.20
N ARG A 110 -11.02 15.69 7.00
CA ARG A 110 -12.18 14.89 6.59
C ARG A 110 -12.10 13.50 7.21
N LYS A 111 -13.25 12.99 7.65
CA LYS A 111 -13.39 11.58 8.02
C LYS A 111 -13.88 10.79 6.80
N PRO A 112 -13.31 9.62 6.52
CA PRO A 112 -13.84 8.77 5.45
C PRO A 112 -15.23 8.27 5.85
N ARG A 113 -16.13 8.17 4.87
CA ARG A 113 -17.50 7.64 5.07
C ARG A 113 -17.53 6.13 5.19
N ASP A 114 -16.48 5.49 4.71
CA ASP A 114 -16.34 4.05 4.64
C ASP A 114 -14.87 3.65 4.81
N GLY A 115 -14.61 2.39 5.10
CA GLY A 115 -13.25 1.89 5.11
C GLY A 115 -13.19 0.39 5.21
N PHE A 116 -12.09 -0.16 4.74
CA PHE A 116 -11.87 -1.60 4.74
C PHE A 116 -10.39 -1.92 4.84
N PHE A 117 -10.05 -2.87 5.71
CA PHE A 117 -8.74 -3.50 5.72
C PHE A 117 -8.85 -4.90 5.11
N PHE A 118 -8.11 -5.16 4.03
CA PHE A 118 -8.10 -6.44 3.35
C PHE A 118 -6.78 -7.18 3.58
N ARG A 119 -6.89 -8.45 3.95
CA ARG A 119 -5.82 -9.45 3.95
C ARG A 119 -6.36 -10.74 3.34
N ALA A 120 -5.61 -11.32 2.42
CA ALA A 120 -6.04 -12.55 1.77
C ALA A 120 -6.15 -13.75 2.74
N GLU A 121 -5.26 -13.83 3.73
CA GLU A 121 -5.17 -14.96 4.68
C GLU A 121 -6.32 -15.03 5.69
N SER A 122 -6.76 -13.88 6.22
CA SER A 122 -7.81 -13.80 7.24
C SER A 122 -9.20 -13.57 6.65
N TYR A 123 -9.31 -13.41 5.33
CA TYR A 123 -10.59 -13.12 4.67
C TYR A 123 -11.64 -14.22 4.92
N TYR A 124 -11.24 -15.48 5.07
CA TYR A 124 -12.18 -16.56 5.39
C TYR A 124 -12.83 -16.38 6.76
N ASN A 125 -12.07 -15.90 7.76
CA ASN A 125 -12.61 -15.59 9.09
C ASN A 125 -13.67 -14.49 8.99
N LEU A 126 -13.40 -13.44 8.20
CA LEU A 126 -14.37 -12.38 7.92
C LEU A 126 -15.65 -12.92 7.25
N ALA A 127 -15.51 -13.82 6.27
CA ALA A 127 -16.65 -14.45 5.60
C ALA A 127 -17.51 -15.25 6.60
N SER A 128 -16.89 -16.05 7.47
CA SER A 128 -17.61 -16.80 8.50
C SER A 128 -18.34 -15.88 9.48
N SER A 129 -17.70 -14.79 9.91
CA SER A 129 -18.33 -13.81 10.81
C SER A 129 -19.51 -13.10 10.17
N ILE A 130 -19.46 -12.79 8.86
CA ILE A 130 -20.61 -12.19 8.15
C ILE A 130 -21.80 -13.14 8.14
N GLU A 131 -21.59 -14.42 7.84
CA GLU A 131 -22.67 -15.41 7.84
C GLU A 131 -23.24 -15.68 9.23
N GLU A 132 -22.40 -15.63 10.27
CA GLU A 132 -22.85 -15.74 11.65
C GLU A 132 -23.74 -14.56 12.06
N LEU A 133 -23.31 -13.33 11.78
CA LEU A 133 -24.09 -12.13 12.05
C LEU A 133 -25.42 -12.09 11.27
N ASP A 134 -25.43 -12.51 10.01
CA ASP A 134 -26.65 -12.61 9.21
C ASP A 134 -27.62 -13.67 9.76
N ARG A 135 -27.09 -14.74 10.39
CA ARG A 135 -27.88 -15.79 11.03
C ARG A 135 -28.46 -15.35 12.38
N GLU A 136 -27.72 -14.57 13.15
CA GLU A 136 -28.15 -14.02 14.44
C GLU A 136 -29.32 -13.02 14.29
N GLY A 137 -29.42 -12.38 13.12
CA GLY A 137 -30.51 -11.46 12.77
C GLY A 137 -30.42 -10.11 13.49
N GLY A 138 -31.18 -9.11 13.00
CA GLY A 138 -31.20 -7.76 13.60
C GLY A 138 -31.10 -6.59 12.63
N GLY A 139 -31.05 -6.84 11.32
CA GLY A 139 -30.99 -5.80 10.29
C GLY A 139 -31.04 -6.38 8.87
N PRO A 140 -30.82 -5.56 7.83
CA PRO A 140 -30.63 -6.03 6.45
C PRO A 140 -29.43 -6.98 6.38
N SER A 141 -29.50 -8.00 5.52
CA SER A 141 -28.42 -8.97 5.36
C SER A 141 -27.12 -8.28 4.93
N ILE A 142 -26.07 -8.47 5.73
CA ILE A 142 -24.73 -7.94 5.49
C ILE A 142 -24.19 -8.52 4.17
N ILE A 143 -24.47 -9.79 3.87
CA ILE A 143 -24.05 -10.47 2.63
C ILE A 143 -24.44 -9.69 1.34
N ASP A 144 -25.53 -8.94 1.36
CA ASP A 144 -26.00 -8.16 0.21
C ASP A 144 -24.99 -7.07 -0.18
N SER A 145 -24.32 -6.49 0.82
CA SER A 145 -23.25 -5.50 0.60
C SER A 145 -21.98 -6.13 -0.01
N TYR A 146 -21.90 -7.47 -0.03
CA TYR A 146 -20.77 -8.25 -0.52
C TYR A 146 -21.11 -9.00 -1.83
N GLY A 147 -22.32 -8.79 -2.38
CA GLY A 147 -22.78 -9.38 -3.63
C GLY A 147 -23.89 -10.43 -3.50
N GLY A 148 -24.42 -10.64 -2.29
CA GLY A 148 -25.62 -11.45 -2.06
C GLY A 148 -25.44 -12.96 -2.25
N ARG A 149 -24.20 -13.44 -2.36
CA ARG A 149 -23.86 -14.87 -2.44
C ARG A 149 -23.00 -15.25 -1.25
N SER A 150 -23.14 -16.49 -0.77
CA SER A 150 -22.26 -17.01 0.27
C SER A 150 -20.80 -16.84 -0.16
N LEU A 151 -20.01 -16.27 0.75
CA LEU A 151 -18.59 -16.04 0.55
C LEU A 151 -17.79 -17.36 0.70
N HIS A 152 -18.41 -18.41 1.26
CA HIS A 152 -17.84 -19.75 1.41
C HIS A 152 -18.05 -20.66 0.19
N GLU A 153 -19.00 -20.33 -0.69
CA GLU A 153 -19.26 -21.07 -1.93
C GLU A 153 -18.39 -20.58 -3.12
N GLN A 154 -17.44 -19.69 -2.84
CA GLN A 154 -16.60 -19.02 -3.84
C GLN A 154 -15.12 -19.28 -3.54
N SER A 155 -14.28 -19.23 -4.58
CA SER A 155 -12.82 -19.25 -4.35
C SER A 155 -12.36 -17.98 -3.62
N HIS A 156 -11.24 -18.04 -2.90
CA HIS A 156 -10.66 -16.90 -2.18
C HIS A 156 -10.56 -15.62 -3.04
N GLY A 157 -10.14 -15.79 -4.29
CA GLY A 157 -10.04 -14.70 -5.26
C GLY A 157 -11.38 -14.19 -5.81
N GLU A 158 -12.45 -14.97 -5.74
CA GLU A 158 -13.80 -14.56 -6.15
C GLU A 158 -14.50 -13.78 -5.06
N SER A 159 -14.47 -14.29 -3.83
CA SER A 159 -15.07 -13.62 -2.68
C SER A 159 -14.43 -12.26 -2.43
N PHE A 160 -13.10 -12.15 -2.55
CA PHE A 160 -12.42 -10.86 -2.50
C PHE A 160 -12.88 -9.93 -3.62
N PHE A 161 -12.88 -10.42 -4.86
CA PHE A 161 -13.23 -9.59 -6.01
C PHE A 161 -14.68 -9.10 -5.92
N ALA A 162 -15.61 -9.94 -5.47
CA ALA A 162 -16.99 -9.56 -5.20
C ALA A 162 -17.08 -8.44 -4.15
N THR A 163 -16.36 -8.59 -3.03
CA THR A 163 -16.29 -7.54 -1.99
C THR A 163 -15.73 -6.24 -2.55
N PHE A 164 -14.63 -6.30 -3.28
CA PHE A 164 -13.99 -5.13 -3.85
C PHE A 164 -14.90 -4.38 -4.84
N MET A 165 -15.70 -5.13 -5.61
CA MET A 165 -16.61 -4.54 -6.59
C MET A 165 -17.90 -3.99 -5.95
N ASN A 166 -18.42 -4.65 -4.92
CA ASN A 166 -19.74 -4.34 -4.35
C ASN A 166 -19.67 -3.50 -3.07
N ARG A 167 -18.73 -3.79 -2.16
CA ARG A 167 -18.65 -3.18 -0.83
C ARG A 167 -17.90 -1.85 -0.84
N PHE A 168 -16.89 -1.70 -1.70
CA PHE A 168 -16.03 -0.52 -1.68
C PHE A 168 -16.72 0.64 -2.42
N GLY A 169 -16.92 1.74 -1.70
CA GLY A 169 -17.58 2.95 -2.18
C GLY A 169 -16.68 4.19 -2.22
N GLY A 170 -17.23 5.29 -2.75
CA GLY A 170 -16.55 6.58 -2.78
C GLY A 170 -16.36 7.18 -1.38
N GLY A 171 -15.31 7.97 -1.20
CA GLY A 171 -15.02 8.66 0.05
C GLY A 171 -14.52 7.75 1.19
N GLY A 172 -13.89 6.62 0.85
CA GLY A 172 -13.40 5.63 1.80
C GLY A 172 -11.88 5.64 1.99
N LEU A 173 -11.41 5.06 3.11
CA LEU A 173 -10.01 4.71 3.33
C LEU A 173 -9.85 3.18 3.23
N TYR A 174 -9.06 2.73 2.27
CA TYR A 174 -8.86 1.31 1.98
C TYR A 174 -7.39 0.93 2.18
N VAL A 175 -7.17 -0.07 3.04
CA VAL A 175 -5.85 -0.66 3.30
C VAL A 175 -5.87 -2.08 2.77
N MET A 176 -4.93 -2.44 1.90
CA MET A 176 -4.94 -3.75 1.22
C MET A 176 -3.57 -4.39 1.26
N ASP A 177 -3.51 -5.60 1.81
CA ASP A 177 -2.29 -6.40 1.85
C ASP A 177 -2.25 -7.43 0.73
N GLU A 178 -1.30 -7.24 -0.19
CA GLU A 178 -1.04 -8.11 -1.35
C GLU A 178 -2.31 -8.57 -2.09
N PRO A 179 -3.23 -7.64 -2.46
CA PRO A 179 -4.51 -7.99 -3.08
C PRO A 179 -4.37 -8.72 -4.42
N GLU A 180 -3.23 -8.59 -5.09
CA GLU A 180 -2.92 -9.28 -6.33
C GLU A 180 -2.70 -10.79 -6.18
N ALA A 181 -2.29 -11.26 -4.99
CA ALA A 181 -1.94 -12.66 -4.75
C ALA A 181 -3.14 -13.60 -4.93
N ALA A 182 -4.34 -13.09 -4.67
CA ALA A 182 -5.59 -13.83 -4.82
C ALA A 182 -6.24 -13.68 -6.22
N LEU A 183 -5.69 -12.86 -7.12
CA LEU A 183 -6.37 -12.46 -8.37
C LEU A 183 -5.66 -12.93 -9.64
N SER A 184 -6.46 -13.38 -10.61
CA SER A 184 -5.98 -13.60 -11.99
C SER A 184 -5.57 -12.28 -12.67
N PRO A 185 -4.69 -12.30 -13.69
CA PRO A 185 -4.21 -11.08 -14.36
C PRO A 185 -5.34 -10.16 -14.86
N THR A 186 -6.41 -10.73 -15.42
CA THR A 186 -7.59 -9.97 -15.87
C THR A 186 -8.29 -9.27 -14.70
N ARG A 187 -8.43 -9.95 -13.55
CA ARG A 187 -9.04 -9.35 -12.36
C ARG A 187 -8.16 -8.29 -11.71
N GLN A 188 -6.83 -8.42 -11.77
CA GLN A 188 -5.92 -7.36 -11.35
C GLN A 188 -6.11 -6.09 -12.20
N LEU A 189 -6.34 -6.21 -13.51
CA LEU A 189 -6.66 -5.06 -14.37
C LEU A 189 -8.00 -4.42 -13.97
N SER A 190 -9.04 -5.23 -13.74
CA SER A 190 -10.33 -4.74 -13.24
C SER A 190 -10.20 -4.05 -11.88
N MET A 191 -9.37 -4.59 -10.99
CA MET A 191 -9.07 -3.98 -9.69
C MET A 191 -8.44 -2.60 -9.87
N LEU A 192 -7.43 -2.46 -10.74
CA LEU A 192 -6.82 -1.15 -11.03
C LEU A 192 -7.82 -0.14 -11.59
N ALA A 193 -8.72 -0.58 -12.49
CA ALA A 193 -9.76 0.28 -13.04
C ALA A 193 -10.73 0.78 -11.95
N ARG A 194 -11.13 -0.12 -11.05
CA ARG A 194 -12.03 0.21 -9.93
C ARG A 194 -11.34 1.06 -8.85
N ILE A 195 -10.06 0.83 -8.53
CA ILE A 195 -9.26 1.75 -7.69
C ILE A 195 -9.29 3.16 -8.30
N HIS A 196 -9.06 3.27 -9.62
CA HIS A 196 -9.06 4.57 -10.28
C HIS A 196 -10.42 5.29 -10.17
N GLU A 197 -11.52 4.56 -10.33
CA GLU A 197 -12.87 5.09 -10.14
C GLU A 197 -13.09 5.60 -8.71
N LEU A 198 -12.77 4.79 -7.69
CA LEU A 198 -12.97 5.13 -6.28
C LEU A 198 -12.09 6.31 -5.85
N VAL A 199 -10.86 6.41 -6.36
CA VAL A 199 -10.00 7.57 -6.15
C VAL A 199 -10.62 8.86 -6.71
N ARG A 200 -11.28 8.79 -7.89
CA ARG A 200 -12.01 9.94 -8.44
C ARG A 200 -13.24 10.32 -7.61
N GLN A 201 -13.77 9.37 -6.85
CA GLN A 201 -14.85 9.59 -5.88
C GLN A 201 -14.33 9.98 -4.48
N GLY A 202 -13.03 10.33 -4.36
CA GLY A 202 -12.45 10.85 -3.13
C GLY A 202 -12.01 9.78 -2.13
N SER A 203 -11.77 8.55 -2.58
CA SER A 203 -11.21 7.48 -1.75
C SER A 203 -9.68 7.51 -1.71
N GLN A 204 -9.10 7.03 -0.61
CA GLN A 204 -7.66 6.88 -0.41
C GLN A 204 -7.30 5.40 -0.26
N PHE A 205 -6.19 4.99 -0.85
CA PHE A 205 -5.68 3.63 -0.85
C PHE A 205 -4.24 3.55 -0.32
N ILE A 206 -3.99 2.54 0.52
CA ILE A 206 -2.66 2.13 0.99
C ILE A 206 -2.53 0.65 0.69
N ILE A 207 -1.60 0.28 -0.20
CA ILE A 207 -1.52 -1.06 -0.78
C ILE A 207 -0.10 -1.58 -0.64
N SER A 208 0.10 -2.74 -0.02
CA SER A 208 1.36 -3.49 -0.18
C SER A 208 1.27 -4.38 -1.41
N THR A 209 2.40 -4.49 -2.11
CA THR A 209 2.56 -5.41 -3.24
C THR A 209 3.96 -6.00 -3.22
N ASP A 210 4.09 -7.24 -3.65
CA ASP A 210 5.41 -7.84 -3.86
C ASP A 210 6.01 -7.36 -5.20
N SER A 211 7.31 -7.11 -5.14
CA SER A 211 8.14 -6.66 -6.27
C SER A 211 8.09 -7.59 -7.49
N ASP A 212 7.79 -8.87 -7.31
CA ASP A 212 7.65 -9.84 -8.40
C ASP A 212 6.46 -9.52 -9.31
N GLY A 213 5.34 -9.03 -8.76
CA GLY A 213 4.17 -8.61 -9.54
C GLY A 213 4.40 -7.34 -10.37
N LEU A 214 5.26 -6.42 -9.88
CA LEU A 214 5.56 -5.17 -10.57
C LEU A 214 6.70 -5.30 -11.60
N SER A 215 7.62 -6.26 -11.41
CA SER A 215 8.76 -6.52 -12.30
C SER A 215 8.32 -6.82 -13.74
N GLY A 216 7.17 -7.50 -13.91
CA GLY A 216 6.57 -7.78 -15.22
C GLY A 216 6.16 -6.53 -16.03
N ARG A 217 6.09 -5.35 -15.42
CA ARG A 217 5.70 -4.10 -16.10
C ARG A 217 6.87 -3.21 -16.50
N ARG A 218 8.12 -3.54 -16.14
CA ARG A 218 9.31 -2.80 -16.63
C ARG A 218 9.61 -3.03 -18.11
N HIS A 219 8.97 -4.01 -18.77
CA HIS A 219 9.26 -4.35 -20.17
C HIS A 219 8.38 -3.65 -21.23
N LEU A 220 7.32 -2.94 -20.83
CA LEU A 220 6.41 -2.30 -21.80
C LEU A 220 6.78 -0.84 -22.14
N SER A 221 7.70 -0.22 -21.40
CA SER A 221 8.19 1.13 -21.67
C SER A 221 9.52 1.17 -22.45
N ALA A 222 10.21 0.03 -22.64
CA ALA A 222 11.56 -0.01 -23.23
C ALA A 222 11.62 -0.48 -24.70
N ARG A 223 10.48 -0.78 -25.34
CA ARG A 223 10.46 -1.36 -26.71
C ARG A 223 9.82 -0.49 -27.79
N ARG A 224 9.60 0.80 -27.54
CA ARG A 224 9.09 1.75 -28.55
C ARG A 224 10.06 2.86 -28.97
N GLU A 225 11.28 2.89 -28.41
CA GLU A 225 12.30 3.90 -28.76
C GLU A 225 13.47 3.36 -29.61
N ARG A 226 13.41 2.13 -30.15
CA ARG A 226 14.48 1.55 -30.99
C ARG A 226 14.14 1.45 -32.49
N HIS A 227 13.31 2.36 -33.00
CA HIS A 227 13.15 2.53 -34.45
C HIS A 227 12.87 4.00 -34.79
N ARG A 228 13.88 4.86 -34.61
CA ARG A 228 14.08 6.08 -35.40
C ARG A 228 15.44 6.70 -35.06
N GLY A 229 16.27 6.91 -36.08
CA GLY A 229 17.47 7.74 -36.00
C GLY A 229 18.78 6.99 -36.25
N GLY A 230 19.15 6.82 -37.53
CA GLY A 230 20.48 6.39 -37.91
C GLY A 230 21.49 7.54 -38.01
N ARG A 231 22.76 7.19 -37.78
CA ARG A 231 24.04 7.71 -38.34
C ARG A 231 24.39 9.22 -38.27
N ALA A 232 25.44 9.50 -37.51
CA ALA A 232 26.75 10.13 -37.85
C ALA A 232 27.39 10.54 -36.49
N GLY A 233 28.65 10.28 -36.10
CA GLY A 233 29.93 10.32 -36.79
C GLY A 233 30.75 11.48 -36.19
N GLY A 234 31.85 11.22 -35.47
CA GLY A 234 32.82 12.26 -35.08
C GLY A 234 33.51 12.07 -33.72
N ASP A 235 34.81 11.76 -33.78
CA ASP A 235 35.78 11.67 -32.68
C ASP A 235 36.06 13.02 -31.97
N GLY A 236 36.47 12.96 -30.69
CA GLY A 236 37.07 14.08 -29.96
C GLY A 236 37.32 13.76 -28.48
N ALA A 237 38.58 13.81 -28.05
CA ALA A 237 39.10 13.36 -26.76
C ALA A 237 39.26 14.50 -25.71
N PHE A 238 38.83 14.24 -24.45
CA PHE A 238 39.27 14.69 -23.08
C PHE A 238 39.57 16.19 -22.76
N PRO A 239 39.70 16.65 -21.48
CA PRO A 239 39.41 16.06 -20.15
C PRO A 239 38.63 17.01 -19.18
N GLY A 240 38.34 16.55 -17.94
CA GLY A 240 38.00 17.44 -16.82
C GLY A 240 37.28 16.75 -15.66
N ASP A 241 38.04 16.28 -14.67
CA ASP A 241 37.55 15.91 -13.33
C ASP A 241 36.92 17.13 -12.65
N GLU A 242 35.59 17.12 -12.49
CA GLU A 242 34.91 17.90 -11.46
C GLU A 242 34.25 16.93 -10.48
N ALA A 243 34.81 16.89 -9.28
CA ALA A 243 34.26 16.19 -8.13
C ALA A 243 32.85 16.71 -7.83
N VAL A 244 31.84 15.86 -8.03
CA VAL A 244 30.49 16.10 -7.55
C VAL A 244 30.47 15.82 -6.04
N PRO A 245 30.00 16.76 -5.19
CA PRO A 245 29.96 16.52 -3.75
C PRO A 245 28.88 15.48 -3.45
N GLU A 246 29.27 14.42 -2.72
CA GLU A 246 28.35 13.44 -2.16
C GLU A 246 27.36 14.14 -1.22
N GLN A 247 26.07 14.12 -1.58
CA GLN A 247 24.98 14.41 -0.66
C GLN A 247 24.50 13.09 -0.02
N PRO A 248 24.11 13.10 1.27
CA PRO A 248 23.83 11.88 2.00
C PRO A 248 22.51 11.25 1.51
N GLU A 249 22.60 10.05 0.93
CA GLU A 249 21.44 9.22 0.61
C GLU A 249 20.87 8.57 1.89
N SER A 250 19.82 9.18 2.46
CA SER A 250 19.01 8.54 3.51
C SER A 250 17.49 8.73 3.33
N ASP A 251 17.03 9.08 2.13
CA ASP A 251 15.59 9.08 1.83
C ASP A 251 15.20 7.81 1.09
N ALA A 252 14.22 7.07 1.62
CA ALA A 252 13.54 6.00 0.91
C ALA A 252 12.99 6.55 -0.42
N GLY A 253 13.70 6.25 -1.52
CA GLY A 253 13.43 6.80 -2.84
C GLY A 253 12.03 6.44 -3.32
N GLY A 254 11.12 7.42 -3.32
CA GLY A 254 9.77 7.27 -3.81
C GLY A 254 9.63 7.73 -5.26
N ALA A 255 9.14 6.87 -6.16
CA ALA A 255 8.75 7.28 -7.50
C ALA A 255 7.26 7.69 -7.49
N VAL A 256 6.95 8.91 -7.97
CA VAL A 256 5.56 9.38 -8.13
C VAL A 256 5.14 9.21 -9.58
N LEU A 257 4.24 8.26 -9.85
CA LEU A 257 3.67 8.04 -11.18
C LEU A 257 2.42 8.92 -11.36
N GLY A 258 2.51 9.93 -12.23
CA GLY A 258 1.36 10.67 -12.76
C GLY A 258 0.56 11.52 -11.76
N GLY A 259 1.13 11.86 -10.59
CA GLY A 259 0.48 12.73 -9.58
C GLY A 259 -0.72 12.10 -8.85
N ILE A 260 -0.97 10.80 -9.03
CA ILE A 260 -2.07 10.06 -8.39
C ILE A 260 -1.52 8.97 -7.46
N VAL A 261 -0.31 8.50 -7.72
CA VAL A 261 0.28 7.34 -7.07
C VAL A 261 1.66 7.68 -6.52
N ARG A 262 1.87 7.41 -5.24
CA ARG A 262 3.21 7.35 -4.63
C ARG A 262 3.62 5.89 -4.49
N ILE A 263 4.78 5.52 -5.02
CA ILE A 263 5.39 4.21 -4.79
C ILE A 263 6.51 4.41 -3.77
N LEU A 264 6.41 3.71 -2.65
CA LEU A 264 7.45 3.61 -1.63
C LEU A 264 8.18 2.28 -1.86
N VAL A 265 9.38 2.34 -2.41
CA VAL A 265 10.23 1.17 -2.55
C VAL A 265 11.06 1.05 -1.28
N LEU A 266 10.90 -0.06 -0.60
CA LEU A 266 11.61 -0.33 0.63
C LEU A 266 13.02 -0.86 0.30
N PRO A 267 14.08 -0.33 0.95
CA PRO A 267 15.45 -0.63 0.57
C PRO A 267 15.82 -2.10 0.80
N ASN A 268 16.54 -2.68 -0.16
CA ASN A 268 17.04 -4.05 -0.09
C ASN A 268 18.28 -4.12 0.82
N GLN A 269 18.32 -5.06 1.76
CA GLN A 269 19.46 -5.28 2.65
C GLN A 269 20.75 -5.69 1.90
N ARG A 270 20.66 -6.17 0.65
CA ARG A 270 21.82 -6.56 -0.17
C ARG A 270 22.62 -5.40 -0.76
N SER A 271 22.04 -4.20 -0.92
CA SER A 271 22.76 -3.07 -1.53
C SER A 271 23.83 -2.47 -0.59
N ARG A 272 23.69 -2.63 0.73
CA ARG A 272 24.65 -2.09 1.71
C ARG A 272 25.95 -2.88 1.84
N ARG A 273 26.01 -4.15 1.40
CA ARG A 273 27.26 -4.95 1.47
C ARG A 273 28.28 -4.64 0.38
N ARG A 274 27.95 -3.83 -0.63
CA ARG A 274 28.89 -3.43 -1.69
C ARG A 274 29.63 -2.11 -1.42
N GLY A 275 29.26 -1.34 -0.39
CA GLY A 275 29.88 -0.05 -0.06
C GLY A 275 30.88 -0.07 1.12
N GLN A 276 31.29 -1.24 1.61
CA GLN A 276 32.29 -1.38 2.69
C GLN A 276 33.45 -2.31 2.34
N ARG A 277 33.75 -2.44 1.04
CA ARG A 277 34.98 -3.07 0.55
C ARG A 277 35.58 -2.19 -0.53
N GLU A 278 36.17 -1.08 -0.13
CA GLU A 278 37.33 -0.47 -0.78
C GLU A 278 38.31 -0.02 0.30
#